data_AF-A0A218QAX1-F1
#
_entry.id   AF-A0A218QAX1-F1
#
_cell.length_a   1.000
_cell.length_b   1.000
_cell.length_c   1.000
_cell.angle_alpha   90.00
_cell.angle_beta   90.00
_cell.angle_gamma   90.00
#
_symmetry.space_group_name_H-M   'P 1'
#
loop_
_entity.id
_entity.type
_entity.pdbx_description
1 polymer ?
#
loop_
_entity_poly.entity_id
_entity_poly.type
_entity_poly.pdbx_seq_one_letter_code
_entity_poly.pdbx_strand_id
1 'polypeptide(L)'
;MGGLQVQPELTRSQVAAMMEPKVSSRQLQKYLNIARLYVPGFEKFTDPQTGRLRGMAKLYESHVPILQEIRSLARENTLEDIESEFQKRASKS
;
A
#
# COMPACT_ATOMS: atom_id res chain seq x y z
N MET A 1 -19.38 21.31 15.67
CA MET A 1 -19.70 19.87 15.45
C MET A 1 -18.81 19.36 14.33
N GLY A 2 -17.55 19.01 14.62
CA GLY A 2 -16.67 18.39 13.65
C GLY A 2 -16.95 16.89 13.65
N GLY A 3 -17.84 16.44 12.77
CA GLY A 3 -18.06 15.01 12.58
C GLY A 3 -16.78 14.39 12.06
N LEU A 4 -16.10 13.59 12.89
CA LEU A 4 -15.07 12.67 12.43
C LEU A 4 -15.74 11.78 11.37
N GLN A 5 -15.52 12.10 10.10
CA GLN A 5 -15.87 11.20 9.01
C GLN A 5 -15.00 9.95 9.20
N VAL A 6 -15.58 8.93 9.82
CA VAL A 6 -14.97 7.61 9.93
C VAL A 6 -14.92 7.09 8.51
N GLN A 7 -13.75 7.20 7.87
CA GLN A 7 -13.56 6.64 6.54
C GLN A 7 -13.88 5.13 6.62
N PRO A 8 -14.74 4.61 5.73
CA PRO A 8 -15.12 3.21 5.77
C PRO A 8 -13.87 2.34 5.62
N GLU A 9 -13.77 1.32 6.46
CA GLU A 9 -12.72 0.30 6.33
C GLU A 9 -12.93 -0.45 5.02
N LEU A 10 -11.91 -0.46 4.18
CA LEU A 10 -11.92 -1.15 2.90
C LEU A 10 -11.26 -2.51 3.02
N THR A 11 -11.82 -3.48 2.32
CA THR A 11 -11.17 -4.76 2.08
C THR A 11 -10.11 -4.63 1.00
N ARG A 12 -9.14 -5.55 0.98
CA ARG A 12 -8.14 -5.63 -0.10
C ARG A 12 -8.79 -5.74 -1.48
N SER A 13 -9.86 -6.52 -1.60
CA SER A 13 -10.57 -6.68 -2.87
C SER A 13 -11.24 -5.38 -3.33
N GLN A 14 -11.79 -4.59 -2.40
CA GLN A 14 -12.33 -3.27 -2.72
C GLN A 14 -11.24 -2.31 -3.20
N VAL A 15 -10.12 -2.21 -2.47
CA VAL A 15 -8.99 -1.37 -2.88
C VAL A 15 -8.45 -1.79 -4.24
N ALA A 16 -8.28 -3.09 -4.48
CA ALA A 16 -7.81 -3.61 -5.76
C ALA A 16 -8.75 -3.27 -6.94
N ALA A 17 -10.05 -3.20 -6.67
CA ALA A 17 -11.07 -2.81 -7.65
C ALA A 17 -11.17 -1.28 -7.86
N MET A 18 -10.72 -0.47 -6.90
CA MET A 18 -10.64 1.00 -7.01
C MET A 18 -9.40 1.47 -7.76
N MET A 19 -8.36 0.63 -7.89
CA MET A 19 -7.15 0.96 -8.64
C MET A 19 -7.39 0.94 -10.15
N GLU A 20 -6.62 1.74 -10.89
CA GLU A 20 -6.79 1.88 -12.34
C GLU A 20 -5.49 1.70 -13.15
N PRO A 21 -5.44 0.74 -14.09
CA PRO A 21 -6.29 -0.44 -14.21
C PRO A 21 -6.39 -1.28 -12.92
N LYS A 22 -7.54 -1.94 -12.76
CA LYS A 22 -7.82 -2.86 -11.66
C LYS A 22 -6.73 -3.90 -11.54
N VAL A 23 -6.40 -4.25 -10.31
CA VAL A 23 -5.36 -5.24 -10.01
C VAL A 23 -5.94 -6.43 -9.28
N SER A 24 -5.23 -7.56 -9.32
CA SER A 24 -5.58 -8.71 -8.50
C SER A 24 -5.22 -8.48 -7.03
N SER A 25 -5.90 -9.17 -6.10
CA SER A 25 -5.53 -9.13 -4.68
C SER A 25 -4.09 -9.58 -4.42
N ARG A 26 -3.54 -10.46 -5.28
CA ARG A 26 -2.13 -10.88 -5.21
C ARG A 26 -1.18 -9.74 -5.59
N GLN A 27 -1.48 -8.97 -6.63
CA GLN A 27 -0.70 -7.78 -6.99
C GLN A 27 -0.78 -6.71 -5.91
N LEU A 28 -1.98 -6.43 -5.41
CA LEU A 28 -2.17 -5.51 -4.30
C LEU A 28 -1.36 -5.93 -3.06
N GLN A 29 -1.30 -7.24 -2.76
CA GLN A 29 -0.49 -7.75 -1.66
C GLN A 29 1.01 -7.46 -1.85
N LYS A 30 1.52 -7.54 -3.08
CA LYS A 30 2.90 -7.15 -3.40
C LYS A 30 3.10 -5.65 -3.18
N TYR A 31 2.17 -4.81 -3.62
CA TYR A 31 2.26 -3.36 -3.41
C TYR A 31 2.22 -2.99 -1.93
N LEU A 32 1.38 -3.65 -1.13
CA LEU A 32 1.36 -3.49 0.32
C LEU A 32 2.67 -3.92 1.00
N ASN A 33 3.34 -4.94 0.46
CA ASN A 33 4.66 -5.34 0.95
C ASN A 33 5.72 -4.26 0.71
N ILE A 34 5.67 -3.57 -0.42
CA ILE A 34 6.57 -2.44 -0.70
C ILE A 34 6.21 -1.27 0.21
N ALA A 35 4.93 -0.90 0.25
CA ALA A 35 4.45 0.26 1.01
C ALA A 35 4.77 0.15 2.50
N ARG A 36 4.55 -1.02 3.13
CA ARG A 36 4.81 -1.20 4.57
C ARG A 36 6.28 -1.05 4.99
N LEU A 37 7.21 -1.18 4.05
CA LEU A 37 8.65 -1.13 4.30
C LEU A 37 9.20 0.30 4.13
N TYR A 38 8.64 1.05 3.18
CA TYR A 38 9.25 2.28 2.71
C TYR A 38 8.33 3.50 2.74
N VAL A 39 7.04 3.32 3.00
CA VAL A 39 6.06 4.42 3.00
C VAL A 39 5.59 4.73 4.41
N PRO A 40 5.78 5.97 4.89
CA PRO A 40 5.22 6.42 6.15
C PRO A 40 3.70 6.27 6.20
N GLY A 41 3.17 5.77 7.32
CA GLY A 41 1.74 5.48 7.50
C GLY A 41 1.30 4.08 7.11
N PHE A 42 2.20 3.28 6.51
CA PHE A 42 1.98 1.85 6.21
C PHE A 42 2.68 0.91 7.20
N GLU A 43 3.35 1.42 8.23
CA GLU A 43 4.07 0.61 9.23
C GLU A 43 3.13 -0.34 9.98
N LYS A 44 1.86 0.09 10.17
CA LYS A 44 0.77 -0.71 10.76
C LYS A 44 0.43 -1.99 9.99
N PHE A 45 0.86 -2.09 8.73
CA PHE A 45 0.73 -3.29 7.90
C PHE A 45 1.88 -4.27 8.11
N THR A 46 2.92 -3.93 8.86
CA THR A 46 3.95 -4.86 9.30
C THR A 46 3.54 -5.51 10.60
N ASP A 47 3.55 -6.84 10.62
CA ASP A 47 3.35 -7.63 11.82
C ASP A 47 4.61 -7.57 12.69
N PRO A 48 4.53 -7.08 13.94
CA PRO A 48 5.71 -6.87 14.78
C PRO A 48 6.37 -8.17 15.26
N GLN A 49 5.66 -9.29 15.23
CA GLN A 49 6.20 -10.59 15.67
C GLN A 49 6.92 -11.31 14.53
N THR A 50 6.38 -11.22 13.31
CA THR A 50 6.88 -11.98 12.16
C THR A 50 7.62 -11.13 11.12
N GLY A 51 7.49 -9.80 11.19
CA GLY A 51 8.02 -8.87 10.19
C GLY A 51 7.32 -8.97 8.82
N ARG A 52 6.21 -9.72 8.73
CA ARG A 52 5.47 -9.98 7.49
C ARG A 52 4.27 -9.05 7.34
N LEU A 53 3.61 -9.09 6.18
CA LEU A 53 2.38 -8.33 5.96
C LEU A 53 1.26 -8.83 6.89
N ARG A 54 0.74 -7.92 7.70
CA ARG A 54 -0.40 -8.15 8.59
C ARG A 54 -1.68 -8.29 7.78
N GLY A 55 -2.26 -9.49 7.79
CA GLY A 55 -3.51 -9.82 7.09
C GLY A 55 -4.69 -8.92 7.47
N MET A 56 -4.80 -8.63 8.77
CA MET A 56 -5.92 -7.89 9.39
C MET A 56 -5.73 -6.37 9.43
N ALA A 57 -4.69 -5.84 8.79
CA ALA A 57 -4.48 -4.39 8.78
C ALA A 57 -5.56 -3.68 7.95
N LYS A 58 -6.17 -2.67 8.58
CA LYS A 58 -7.30 -1.91 8.02
C LYS A 58 -6.84 -1.02 6.87
N LEU A 59 -7.50 -1.12 5.72
CA LEU A 59 -7.31 -0.23 4.58
C LEU A 59 -8.36 0.88 4.58
N TYR A 60 -8.02 2.02 4.01
CA TYR A 60 -8.85 3.20 3.88
C TYR A 60 -8.56 3.83 2.52
N GLU A 61 -9.43 4.72 2.06
CA GLU A 61 -9.25 5.44 0.78
C GLU A 61 -7.93 6.21 0.74
N SER A 62 -7.46 6.72 1.88
CA SER A 62 -6.15 7.40 1.98
C SER A 62 -4.95 6.54 1.58
N HIS A 63 -5.07 5.21 1.58
CA HIS A 63 -4.01 4.31 1.12
C HIS A 63 -4.02 4.11 -0.40
N VAL A 64 -5.16 4.37 -1.08
CA VAL A 64 -5.33 4.11 -2.51
C VAL A 64 -4.36 4.92 -3.38
N PRO A 65 -4.14 6.24 -3.17
CA PRO A 65 -3.21 7.01 -3.99
C PRO A 65 -1.78 6.47 -3.98
N ILE A 66 -1.29 6.03 -2.83
CA ILE A 66 0.06 5.47 -2.68
C ILE A 66 0.17 4.12 -3.40
N LEU A 67 -0.83 3.26 -3.25
CA LEU A 67 -0.87 1.97 -3.94
C LEU A 67 -1.00 2.17 -5.45
N GLN A 68 -1.73 3.19 -5.88
CA GLN A 68 -1.87 3.60 -7.27
C GLN A 68 -0.53 4.11 -7.84
N GLU A 69 0.26 4.84 -7.07
CA GLU A 69 1.62 5.25 -7.45
C GLU A 69 2.54 4.04 -7.67
N ILE A 70 2.58 3.11 -6.70
CA ILE A 70 3.36 1.86 -6.82
C ILE A 70 2.95 1.09 -8.08
N ARG A 71 1.64 1.01 -8.34
CA ARG A 71 1.10 0.35 -9.53
C ARG A 71 1.49 1.05 -10.83
N SER A 72 1.45 2.38 -10.88
CA SER A 72 1.89 3.15 -12.04
C SER A 72 3.36 2.88 -12.35
N LEU A 73 4.22 2.82 -11.33
CA LEU A 73 5.63 2.46 -11.50
C LEU A 73 5.81 0.99 -11.93
N ALA A 74 4.98 0.08 -11.43
CA ALA A 74 4.98 -1.35 -11.80
C ALA A 74 4.57 -1.62 -13.25
N ARG A 75 4.04 -0.63 -13.96
CA ARG A 75 3.72 -0.76 -15.39
C ARG A 75 4.98 -0.76 -16.25
N GLU A 76 5.99 0.02 -15.84
CA GLU A 76 7.19 0.29 -16.63
C GLU A 76 8.44 -0.33 -16.01
N ASN A 77 8.39 -0.70 -14.74
CA ASN A 77 9.52 -1.19 -13.97
C ASN A 77 9.23 -2.53 -13.27
N THR A 78 10.28 -3.25 -12.91
CA THR A 78 10.14 -4.46 -12.10
C THR A 78 9.80 -4.10 -10.66
N LEU A 79 9.30 -5.05 -9.88
CA LEU A 79 9.03 -4.81 -8.45
C LEU A 79 10.29 -4.43 -7.68
N GLU A 80 11.45 -4.96 -8.09
CA GLU A 80 12.75 -4.65 -7.48
C GLU A 80 13.16 -3.19 -7.73
N ASP A 81 12.93 -2.68 -8.93
CA ASP A 81 13.17 -1.28 -9.27
C ASP A 81 12.29 -0.34 -8.43
N ILE A 82 11.01 -0.71 -8.25
CA ILE A 82 10.08 0.06 -7.41
C ILE A 82 10.52 0.04 -5.95
N GLU A 83 10.90 -1.13 -5.43
CA GLU A 83 11.44 -1.25 -4.07
C GLU A 83 12.68 -0.36 -3.90
N SER A 84 13.60 -0.37 -4.87
CA SER A 84 14.79 0.50 -4.85
C SER A 84 14.43 1.98 -4.86
N GLU A 85 13.43 2.38 -5.65
CA GLU A 85 12.99 3.78 -5.72
C GLU A 85 12.34 4.24 -4.40
N PHE A 86 11.45 3.44 -3.83
CA PHE A 86 10.82 3.75 -2.54
C PHE A 86 11.85 3.72 -1.40
N GLN A 87 12.81 2.79 -1.42
CA GLN A 87 13.91 2.77 -0.47
C GLN A 87 14.75 4.05 -0.53
N LYS A 88 15.12 4.51 -1.73
CA LYS A 88 15.87 5.77 -1.91
C LYS A 88 15.10 6.98 -1.38
N ARG A 89 13.77 7.00 -1.52
CA ARG A 89 12.91 8.07 -1.00
C ARG A 89 12.82 8.02 0.53
N ALA A 90 12.68 6.83 1.11
CA ALA A 90 12.66 6.62 2.55
C ALA A 90 13.99 7.05 3.21
N SER A 91 15.14 6.76 2.60
CA SER A 91 16.46 7.15 3.12
C SER A 91 16.76 8.66 3.05
N LYS A 92 15.92 9.45 2.37
CA LYS A 92 16.07 10.90 2.22
C LYS A 92 15.10 11.71 3.09
N SER A 93 14.13 11.04 3.75
CA SER A 93 13.22 11.64 4.72
C SER A 93 13.77 11.52 6.14
#